data_AF-A0A1Q3AU05-F1
#
_entry.id   AF-A0A1Q3AU05-F1
#
_cell.length_a   1.000
_cell.length_b   1.000
_cell.length_c   1.000
_cell.angle_alpha   90.00
_cell.angle_beta   90.00
_cell.angle_gamma   90.00
#
_symmetry.space_group_name_H-M   'P 1'
#
loop_
_entity.id
_entity.type
_entity.pdbx_description
1 polymer ?
#
loop_
_entity_poly.entity_id
_entity_poly.type
_entity_poly.pdbx_seq_one_letter_code
_entity_poly.pdbx_strand_id
1 'polypeptide(L)'
;KVVTDQLEKKWGKWGSVQVITGANGNFLFKFDNSALCDLVLSNGPWEVWGAYLALRRWEEGMSLSKDSFSGIPVWVKLPNVLPELWTRHGLSYGASALGVPL
;
A
#
# COMPACT_ATOMS: atom_id res chain seq x y z
N LYS A 1 1.60 -19.80 3.87
CA LYS A 1 3.04 -20.01 4.13
C LYS A 1 3.89 -19.22 3.13
N VAL A 2 3.88 -19.53 1.82
CA VAL A 2 4.77 -18.84 0.87
C VAL A 2 4.56 -17.32 0.73
N VAL A 3 3.31 -16.83 0.74
CA VAL A 3 3.00 -15.38 0.71
C VAL A 3 3.53 -14.67 1.96
N THR A 4 3.31 -15.28 3.12
CA THR A 4 3.79 -14.81 4.43
C THR A 4 5.32 -14.67 4.43
N ASP A 5 6.03 -15.73 4.02
CA ASP A 5 7.50 -15.75 4.06
C ASP A 5 8.12 -14.68 3.13
N GLN A 6 7.50 -14.41 1.97
CA GLN A 6 7.96 -13.36 1.06
C GLN A 6 7.74 -11.96 1.63
N LEU A 7 6.59 -11.72 2.27
CA LEU A 7 6.27 -10.42 2.85
C LEU A 7 7.10 -10.13 4.10
N GLU A 8 7.32 -11.14 4.94
CA GLU A 8 8.24 -11.06 6.06
C GLU A 8 9.67 -10.75 5.58
N LYS A 9 10.14 -11.35 4.47
CA LYS A 9 11.43 -10.98 3.88
C LYS A 9 11.44 -9.56 3.30
N LYS A 10 10.37 -9.15 2.60
CA LYS A 10 10.28 -7.82 1.96
C LYS A 10 10.24 -6.69 2.97
N TRP A 11 9.48 -6.84 4.05
CA TRP A 11 9.27 -5.80 5.06
C TRP A 11 10.12 -6.01 6.31
N GLY A 12 10.69 -7.19 6.52
CA GLY A 12 11.56 -7.52 7.65
C GLY A 12 12.80 -6.63 7.77
N LYS A 13 13.25 -6.03 6.65
CA LYS A 13 14.32 -5.01 6.65
C LYS A 13 13.95 -3.73 7.38
N TRP A 14 12.66 -3.45 7.55
CA TRP A 14 12.13 -2.27 8.23
C TRP A 14 11.70 -2.57 9.65
N GLY A 15 11.32 -3.82 9.94
CA GLY A 15 11.06 -4.30 11.29
C GLY A 15 10.27 -5.60 11.28
N SER A 16 9.97 -6.11 12.46
CA SER A 16 9.15 -7.33 12.59
C SER A 16 7.75 -7.08 12.04
N VAL A 17 7.25 -8.03 11.26
CA VAL A 17 5.87 -8.06 10.79
C VAL A 17 5.28 -9.42 11.11
N GLN A 18 4.13 -9.43 11.76
CA GLN A 18 3.35 -10.65 11.95
C GLN A 18 2.27 -10.68 10.88
N VAL A 19 2.23 -11.76 10.10
CA VAL A 19 1.22 -11.95 9.06
C VAL A 19 0.14 -12.91 9.55
N ILE A 20 -1.07 -12.41 9.70
CA ILE A 20 -2.26 -13.19 10.03
C ILE A 20 -3.02 -13.45 8.72
N THR A 21 -3.13 -14.72 8.33
CA THR A 21 -3.84 -15.12 7.10
C THR A 21 -5.33 -15.26 7.40
N GLY A 22 -6.16 -14.52 6.67
CA GLY A 22 -7.61 -14.66 6.69
C GLY A 22 -8.14 -15.60 5.60
N ALA A 23 -9.46 -15.60 5.40
CA ALA A 23 -10.09 -16.31 4.30
C ALA A 23 -9.97 -15.54 2.98
N ASN A 24 -10.16 -16.24 1.85
CA ASN A 24 -10.34 -15.66 0.51
C ASN A 24 -9.22 -14.70 0.04
N GLY A 25 -7.98 -14.95 0.47
CA GLY A 25 -6.82 -14.14 0.08
C GLY A 25 -6.71 -12.80 0.82
N ASN A 26 -7.41 -12.66 1.96
CA ASN A 26 -7.25 -11.50 2.84
C ASN A 26 -6.16 -11.76 3.87
N PHE A 27 -5.44 -10.70 4.24
CA PHE A 27 -4.33 -10.76 5.19
C PHE A 27 -4.41 -9.58 6.15
N LEU A 28 -4.03 -9.80 7.40
CA LEU A 28 -3.81 -8.74 8.38
C LEU A 28 -2.33 -8.71 8.74
N PHE A 29 -1.74 -7.52 8.70
CA PHE A 29 -0.33 -7.31 8.99
C PHE A 29 -0.21 -6.50 10.26
N LYS A 30 0.42 -7.07 11.28
CA LYS A 30 0.71 -6.38 12.54
C LYS A 30 2.17 -5.97 12.56
N PHE A 31 2.39 -4.68 12.76
CA PHE A 31 3.71 -4.08 12.92
C PHE A 31 3.90 -3.65 14.37
N ASP A 32 5.14 -3.62 14.83
CA ASP A 32 5.48 -3.19 16.20
C ASP A 32 5.26 -1.68 16.42
N ASN A 33 5.27 -0.89 15.35
CA ASN A 33 5.13 0.56 15.39
C ASN A 33 4.29 1.10 14.22
N SER A 34 3.55 2.19 14.47
CA SER A 34 2.77 2.91 13.46
C SER A 34 3.64 3.42 12.30
N ALA A 35 4.86 3.89 12.58
CA ALA A 35 5.76 4.40 11.55
C ALA A 35 6.15 3.35 10.51
N LEU A 36 6.28 2.07 10.91
CA LEU A 36 6.55 0.98 9.98
C LEU A 36 5.33 0.67 9.09
N CYS A 37 4.14 0.74 9.67
CA CYS A 37 2.90 0.63 8.92
C CYS A 37 2.78 1.75 7.88
N ASP A 38 3.07 3.00 8.26
CA ASP A 38 3.04 4.16 7.37
C ASP A 38 4.10 4.04 6.25
N LEU A 39 5.29 3.52 6.58
CA LEU A 39 6.34 3.25 5.61
C LEU A 39 5.90 2.22 4.56
N VAL A 40 5.29 1.11 5.00
CA VAL A 40 4.77 0.09 4.09
C VAL A 40 3.63 0.65 3.23
N LEU A 41 2.70 1.41 3.82
CA LEU A 41 1.60 2.03 3.07
C LEU A 41 2.09 3.05 2.03
N SER A 42 3.16 3.79 2.32
CA SER A 42 3.68 4.85 1.42
C SER A 42 4.59 4.32 0.31
N ASN A 43 5.31 3.21 0.53
CA ASN A 43 6.34 2.68 -0.38
C ASN A 43 5.85 1.54 -1.30
N GLY A 44 4.54 1.36 -1.45
CA GLY A 44 4.02 0.43 -2.46
C GLY A 44 4.33 0.86 -3.90
N PRO A 45 3.86 0.13 -4.92
CA PRO A 45 2.94 -1.00 -4.84
C PRO A 45 3.65 -2.31 -4.44
N TRP A 46 2.97 -3.17 -3.70
CA TRP A 46 3.53 -4.44 -3.24
C TRP A 46 3.05 -5.59 -4.11
N GLU A 47 3.94 -6.09 -4.97
CA GLU A 47 3.67 -7.26 -5.80
C GLU A 47 4.11 -8.55 -5.09
N VAL A 48 3.23 -9.55 -5.09
CA VAL A 48 3.47 -10.89 -4.57
C VAL A 48 2.85 -11.88 -5.57
N TRP A 49 3.70 -12.68 -6.23
CA TRP A 49 3.27 -13.73 -7.16
C TRP A 49 2.43 -13.23 -8.34
N GLY A 50 2.81 -12.10 -8.93
CA GLY A 50 2.10 -11.50 -10.05
C GLY A 50 0.82 -10.76 -9.66
N ALA A 51 0.49 -10.68 -8.37
CA ALA A 51 -0.66 -9.92 -7.85
C ALA A 51 -0.20 -8.76 -6.97
N TYR A 52 -0.83 -7.60 -7.13
CA TYR A 52 -0.59 -6.44 -6.28
C TYR A 52 -1.47 -6.51 -5.03
N LEU A 53 -0.89 -6.19 -3.87
CA LEU A 53 -1.62 -6.06 -2.62
C LEU A 53 -2.33 -4.71 -2.56
N ALA A 54 -3.64 -4.74 -2.33
CA ALA A 54 -4.39 -3.60 -1.84
C ALA A 54 -4.21 -3.52 -0.32
N LEU A 55 -3.58 -2.44 0.16
CA LEU A 55 -3.35 -2.21 1.58
C LEU A 55 -4.15 -1.01 2.07
N ARG A 56 -4.63 -1.10 3.30
CA ARG A 56 -5.21 0.00 4.07
C ARG A 56 -4.82 -0.16 5.52
N ARG A 57 -4.85 0.95 6.27
CA ARG A 57 -4.74 0.89 7.72
C ARG A 57 -5.98 0.20 8.29
N TRP A 58 -5.77 -0.66 9.28
CA TRP A 58 -6.86 -1.27 10.03
C TRP A 58 -7.49 -0.24 10.97
N GLU A 59 -8.82 -0.20 11.03
CA GLU A 59 -9.61 0.61 11.95
C GLU A 59 -10.59 -0.32 12.66
N GLU A 60 -10.98 0.07 13.86
CA GLU A 60 -11.98 -0.65 14.62
C GLU A 60 -13.30 -0.75 13.84
N GLY A 61 -13.93 -1.92 13.87
CA GLY A 61 -15.19 -2.17 13.15
C GLY A 61 -15.03 -2.54 11.67
N MET A 62 -13.81 -2.56 11.11
CA MET A 62 -13.60 -3.08 9.76
C MET A 62 -13.84 -4.59 9.67
N SER A 63 -14.46 -5.04 8.59
CA SER A 63 -14.46 -6.44 8.19
C SER A 63 -13.21 -6.77 7.37
N LEU A 64 -12.68 -7.98 7.52
CA LEU A 64 -11.57 -8.48 6.72
C LEU A 64 -12.10 -9.00 5.37
N SER A 65 -12.61 -8.10 4.54
CA SER A 65 -13.24 -8.36 3.24
C SER A 65 -12.80 -7.35 2.18
N LYS A 66 -12.90 -7.72 0.90
CA LYS A 66 -12.60 -6.81 -0.22
C LYS A 66 -13.56 -5.62 -0.24
N ASP A 67 -14.82 -5.83 0.14
CA ASP A 67 -15.85 -4.80 0.19
C ASP A 67 -15.56 -3.68 1.20
N SER A 68 -14.61 -3.90 2.10
CA SER A 68 -14.20 -2.89 3.06
C SER A 68 -13.50 -1.71 2.36
N PHE A 69 -12.88 -1.92 1.20
CA PHE A 69 -12.19 -0.87 0.45
C PHE A 69 -13.20 -0.02 -0.33
N SER A 70 -13.37 1.25 0.06
CA SER A 70 -14.08 2.26 -0.74
C SER A 70 -13.24 2.79 -1.91
N GLY A 71 -11.92 2.60 -1.83
CA GLY A 71 -10.93 2.96 -2.84
C GLY A 71 -9.60 2.31 -2.49
N ILE A 72 -8.69 2.24 -3.47
CA ILE A 72 -7.34 1.71 -3.27
C ILE A 72 -6.31 2.77 -3.69
N PRO A 73 -5.23 2.96 -2.92
CA PRO A 73 -4.11 3.76 -3.41
C PRO A 73 -3.48 3.06 -4.62
N VAL A 74 -3.21 3.84 -5.67
CA VAL A 74 -2.54 3.37 -6.88
C VAL A 74 -1.28 4.19 -7.11
N TRP A 75 -0.23 3.53 -7.58
CA TRP A 75 1.03 4.18 -7.91
C TRP A 75 1.11 4.39 -9.42
N VAL A 76 1.17 5.64 -9.83
CA VAL A 76 1.21 6.03 -11.24
C VAL A 76 2.58 6.57 -11.59
N LYS A 77 3.10 6.18 -12.76
CA LYS A 77 4.29 6.81 -13.34
C LYS A 77 3.81 7.91 -14.29
N LEU A 78 4.24 9.14 -14.05
CA LEU A 78 3.99 10.28 -14.93
C LEU A 78 5.22 10.47 -15.83
N PRO A 79 5.23 9.97 -17.08
CA PRO A 79 6.34 10.20 -17.99
C PRO A 79 6.30 11.65 -18.51
N ASN A 80 7.47 12.19 -18.88
CA ASN A 80 7.59 13.47 -19.58
C ASN A 80 6.97 14.68 -18.83
N VAL A 81 7.02 14.68 -17.50
CA VAL A 81 6.60 15.85 -16.71
C VAL A 81 7.59 16.99 -16.97
N LEU A 82 7.05 18.15 -17.34
CA LEU A 82 7.84 19.36 -17.55
C LEU A 82 8.58 19.76 -16.26
N PRO A 83 9.84 20.24 -16.33
CA PRO A 83 10.61 20.61 -15.14
C PRO A 83 9.89 21.61 -14.21
N GLU A 84 9.11 22.53 -14.78
CA GLU A 84 8.34 23.54 -14.04
C GLU A 84 7.21 22.93 -13.19
N LEU A 85 6.71 21.76 -13.60
CA LEU A 85 5.68 21.00 -12.88
C LEU A 85 6.26 20.04 -11.85
N TRP A 86 7.59 19.96 -11.70
CA TRP A 86 8.27 19.10 -10.73
C TRP A 86 8.22 19.66 -9.30
N THR A 87 7.05 20.16 -8.91
CA THR A 87 6.72 20.65 -7.57
C THR A 87 5.55 19.85 -7.03
N ARG A 88 5.33 19.89 -5.70
CA ARG A 88 4.16 19.26 -5.08
C ARG A 88 2.85 19.69 -5.76
N HIS A 89 2.71 20.99 -6.03
CA HIS A 89 1.51 21.54 -6.67
C HIS A 89 1.37 21.10 -8.13
N GLY A 90 2.45 21.12 -8.91
CA GLY A 90 2.42 20.70 -10.32
C GLY A 90 2.13 19.21 -10.50
N LEU A 91 2.75 18.35 -9.69
CA LEU A 91 2.48 16.92 -9.69
C LEU A 91 1.07 16.60 -9.21
N SER A 92 0.59 17.27 -8.15
CA SER A 92 -0.78 17.12 -7.65
C SER A 92 -1.80 17.55 -8.71
N TYR A 93 -1.56 18.66 -9.41
CA TYR A 93 -2.42 19.09 -10.52
C TYR A 93 -2.52 18.02 -11.61
N GLY A 94 -1.40 17.46 -12.07
CA GLY A 94 -1.41 16.38 -13.07
C GLY A 94 -2.10 15.11 -12.58
N ALA A 95 -1.81 14.68 -11.35
CA ALA A 95 -2.40 13.49 -10.74
C ALA A 95 -3.90 13.64 -10.46
N SER A 96 -4.41 14.87 -10.27
CA SER A 96 -5.82 15.13 -9.99
C SER A 96 -6.76 14.71 -11.13
N ALA A 97 -6.25 14.60 -12.37
CA ALA A 97 -6.99 14.05 -13.50
C ALA A 97 -7.27 12.54 -13.36
N LEU A 98 -6.48 11.83 -12.54
CA LEU A 98 -6.61 10.38 -12.33
C LEU A 98 -7.39 10.04 -11.05
N GLY A 99 -7.48 10.95 -10.10
CA GLY A 99 -8.14 10.71 -8.82
C GLY A 99 -7.79 11.78 -7.78
N VAL A 100 -7.76 11.37 -6.51
CA VAL A 100 -7.36 12.24 -5.40
C VAL A 100 -5.87 12.00 -5.10
N PRO A 101 -4.97 12.95 -5.39
CA PRO A 101 -3.56 12.83 -5.06
C PRO A 101 -3.35 12.75 -3.54
N LEU A 102 -2.39 11.93 -3.11
CA LEU A 102 -1.99 11.76 -1.71
C LEU A 102 -1.01 12.86 -1.25
#